data_AF-A0A9W7GHS4-F1
#
_entry.id   AF-A0A9W7GHS4-F1
#
_cell.length_a   1.000
_cell.length_b   1.000
_cell.length_c   1.000
_cell.angle_alpha   90.00
_cell.angle_beta   90.00
_cell.angle_gamma   90.00
#
_symmetry.space_group_name_H-M   'P 1'
#
loop_
_entity.id
_entity.type
_entity.pdbx_description
1 polymer ?
#
loop_
_entity_poly.entity_id
_entity_poly.type
_entity_poly.pdbx_seq_one_letter_code
_entity_poly.pdbx_strand_id
1 'polypeptide(L)'
;MRVYEERKADGANLYRKFGMRGEGEPQWVMYEQDECVVTDYCKLNPGQTSPADIKVVSITSDPSSSPLTTFTSSSSLPPPSSSICLIDSCHVTGFTAPLNVEINDTIPAGSLVLKGVVIGQVTAVGRDTIMGRLVINRMFPVEVKRGEEGEEGDEEALLKEDGGESDKGL
;
A
#
# COMPACT_ATOMS: atom_id res chain seq x y z
N MET A 1 -19.51 -14.96 5.45
CA MET A 1 -18.84 -14.56 6.70
C MET A 1 -18.23 -15.82 7.32
N ARG A 2 -16.94 -15.83 7.68
CA ARG A 2 -16.23 -17.04 8.17
C ARG A 2 -16.26 -17.09 9.71
N VAL A 3 -16.32 -18.31 10.25
CA VAL A 3 -16.26 -18.62 11.68
C VAL A 3 -14.83 -18.97 12.04
N TYR A 4 -14.30 -18.41 13.14
CA TYR A 4 -12.91 -18.62 13.56
C TYR A 4 -12.81 -19.08 15.01
N GLU A 5 -11.81 -19.93 15.30
CA GLU A 5 -11.47 -20.40 16.64
C GLU A 5 -10.45 -19.48 17.33
N GLU A 6 -10.42 -19.49 18.67
CA GLU A 6 -9.51 -18.66 19.47
C GLU A 6 -8.10 -19.29 19.51
N ARG A 7 -7.11 -18.62 18.90
CA ARG A 7 -5.70 -19.04 18.95
C ARG A 7 -4.91 -18.23 19.99
N LYS A 8 -4.01 -18.90 20.71
CA LYS A 8 -3.00 -18.27 21.57
C LYS A 8 -1.79 -17.84 20.73
N ALA A 9 -1.13 -16.76 21.14
CA ALA A 9 0.03 -16.18 20.47
C ALA A 9 1.30 -17.01 20.71
N ASP A 10 1.52 -18.05 19.92
CA ASP A 10 2.74 -18.87 19.97
C ASP A 10 3.87 -18.30 19.08
N GLY A 11 4.21 -17.02 19.30
CA GLY A 11 5.35 -16.37 18.66
C GLY A 11 5.16 -15.87 17.22
N ALA A 12 4.01 -16.12 16.60
CA ALA A 12 3.64 -15.54 15.32
C ALA A 12 3.10 -14.09 15.48
N ASN A 13 3.34 -13.23 14.48
CA ASN A 13 2.66 -11.93 14.39
C ASN A 13 1.17 -12.17 14.16
N LEU A 14 0.38 -12.15 15.24
CA LEU A 14 -1.06 -12.31 15.15
C LEU A 14 -1.74 -10.95 14.98
N TYR A 15 -2.63 -10.90 14.00
CA TYR A 15 -3.43 -9.73 13.66
C TYR A 15 -4.87 -9.92 14.12
N ARG A 16 -5.64 -8.83 14.25
CA ARG A 16 -7.07 -8.91 14.58
C ARG A 16 -7.91 -8.61 13.36
N LYS A 17 -8.77 -9.54 12.95
CA LYS A 17 -9.78 -9.30 11.92
C LYS A 17 -11.17 -9.45 12.46
N PHE A 18 -12.10 -8.79 11.80
CA PHE A 18 -13.50 -8.83 12.18
C PHE A 18 -14.17 -10.08 11.60
N GLY A 19 -14.67 -10.96 12.47
CA GLY A 19 -15.24 -12.24 12.09
C GLY A 19 -16.30 -12.70 13.07
N MET A 20 -16.86 -13.89 12.83
CA MET A 20 -17.83 -14.51 13.74
C MET A 20 -17.13 -15.53 14.64
N ARG A 21 -17.49 -15.56 15.92
CA ARG A 21 -17.13 -16.65 16.85
C ARG A 21 -18.31 -17.59 17.02
N GLY A 22 -18.10 -18.88 16.82
CA GLY A 22 -19.14 -19.89 17.03
C GLY A 22 -20.49 -19.53 16.39
N GLU A 23 -21.55 -19.56 17.19
CA GLU A 23 -22.95 -19.37 16.76
C GLU A 23 -23.45 -17.91 16.74
N GLY A 24 -22.57 -16.91 16.53
CA GLY A 24 -23.04 -15.69 15.85
C GLY A 24 -22.88 -14.36 16.57
N GLU A 25 -21.87 -14.20 17.43
CA GLU A 25 -21.45 -12.84 17.81
C GLU A 25 -20.24 -12.37 16.98
N PRO A 26 -20.35 -11.20 16.33
CA PRO A 26 -19.26 -10.58 15.61
C PRO A 26 -18.22 -10.04 16.60
N GLN A 27 -16.98 -10.49 16.45
CA GLN A 27 -15.88 -10.11 17.32
C GLN A 27 -14.55 -9.98 16.56
N TRP A 28 -13.58 -9.35 17.21
CA TRP A 28 -12.18 -9.38 16.77
C TRP A 28 -11.60 -10.76 17.01
N VAL A 29 -11.15 -11.43 15.95
CA VAL A 29 -10.49 -12.73 16.03
C VAL A 29 -9.04 -12.60 15.60
N MET A 30 -8.16 -13.35 16.26
CA MET A 30 -6.74 -13.41 15.91
C MET A 30 -6.54 -14.23 14.64
N TYR A 31 -5.67 -13.78 13.74
CA TYR A 31 -5.35 -14.47 12.49
C TYR A 31 -3.89 -14.24 12.08
N GLU A 32 -3.39 -15.11 11.22
CA GLU A 32 -2.03 -15.03 10.65
C GLU A 32 -2.02 -14.22 9.35
N GLN A 33 -0.86 -13.69 8.95
CA GLN A 33 -0.76 -12.79 7.79
C GLN A 33 -1.25 -13.44 6.48
N ASP A 34 -1.00 -14.73 6.28
CA ASP A 34 -1.39 -15.52 5.11
C ASP A 34 -2.90 -15.82 5.06
N GLU A 35 -3.57 -15.78 6.21
CA GLU A 35 -5.03 -15.89 6.32
C GLU A 35 -5.76 -14.55 6.02
N CYS A 36 -5.03 -13.49 5.70
CA CYS A 36 -5.59 -12.18 5.33
C CYS A 36 -6.23 -12.25 3.94
N VAL A 37 -7.47 -11.78 3.81
CA VAL A 37 -8.19 -11.74 2.53
C VAL A 37 -8.62 -10.31 2.22
N VAL A 38 -8.60 -9.94 0.94
CA VAL A 38 -9.20 -8.68 0.48
C VAL A 38 -10.65 -8.60 0.98
N THR A 39 -11.07 -7.39 1.39
CA THR A 39 -12.34 -7.07 2.05
C THR A 39 -12.44 -7.40 3.55
N ASP A 40 -11.49 -8.15 4.12
CA ASP A 40 -11.44 -8.32 5.59
C ASP A 40 -11.23 -6.95 6.27
N TYR A 41 -11.83 -6.78 7.45
CA TYR A 41 -11.52 -5.63 8.31
C TYR A 41 -10.48 -6.05 9.33
N CYS A 42 -9.42 -5.26 9.45
CA CYS A 42 -8.35 -5.50 10.40
C CYS A 42 -8.20 -4.35 11.40
N LYS A 43 -7.80 -4.69 12.62
CA LYS A 43 -7.46 -3.76 13.69
C LYS A 43 -5.97 -3.84 13.98
N LEU A 44 -5.29 -2.70 13.87
CA LEU A 44 -3.88 -2.53 14.19
C LEU A 44 -3.73 -1.65 15.43
N ASN A 45 -3.06 -2.20 16.45
CA ASN A 45 -2.71 -1.49 17.67
C ASN A 45 -1.28 -0.92 17.56
N PRO A 46 -0.88 0.02 18.44
CA PRO A 46 0.49 0.48 18.52
C PRO A 46 1.47 -0.68 18.67
N GLY A 47 2.57 -0.63 17.92
CA GLY A 47 3.58 -1.68 17.85
C GLY A 47 3.31 -2.78 16.82
N GLN A 48 2.14 -2.79 16.17
CA GLN A 48 1.82 -3.78 15.13
C GLN A 48 2.18 -3.27 13.73
N THR A 49 2.70 -4.16 12.89
CA THR A 49 2.90 -3.91 11.46
C THR A 49 1.63 -4.19 10.68
N SER A 50 1.46 -3.56 9.52
CA SER A 50 0.35 -3.89 8.64
C SER A 50 0.61 -5.22 7.92
N PRO A 51 -0.29 -6.22 7.97
CA PRO A 51 -0.13 -7.48 7.24
C PRO A 51 -0.34 -7.35 5.72
N ALA A 52 -1.02 -6.29 5.29
CA ALA A 52 -1.58 -6.12 3.95
C ALA A 52 -1.68 -4.63 3.59
N ASP A 53 -2.10 -4.28 2.37
CA ASP A 53 -2.45 -2.89 2.07
C ASP A 53 -3.87 -2.63 2.58
N ILE A 54 -4.04 -1.62 3.43
CA ILE A 54 -5.30 -1.37 4.15
C ILE A 54 -5.79 0.03 3.85
N LYS A 55 -7.08 0.16 3.52
CA LYS A 55 -7.77 1.46 3.51
C LYS A 55 -8.33 1.76 4.89
N VAL A 56 -7.97 2.90 5.45
CA VAL A 56 -8.38 3.32 6.80
C VAL A 56 -9.86 3.67 6.79
N VAL A 57 -10.61 3.09 7.72
CA VAL A 57 -12.05 3.31 7.88
C VAL A 57 -12.36 4.01 9.20
N SER A 58 -11.57 3.75 10.24
CA SER A 58 -11.72 4.41 11.53
C SER A 58 -10.39 4.48 12.28
N ILE A 59 -10.26 5.52 13.10
CA ILE A 59 -9.11 5.76 13.96
C ILE A 59 -9.65 5.98 15.38
N THR A 60 -9.00 5.35 16.36
CA THR A 60 -9.38 5.48 17.77
C THR A 60 -8.15 5.48 18.66
N SER A 61 -8.27 6.05 19.86
CA SER A 61 -7.28 5.89 20.92
C SER A 61 -7.49 4.63 21.75
N ASP A 62 -8.64 3.95 21.59
CA ASP A 62 -9.05 2.83 22.43
C ASP A 62 -8.80 1.44 21.78
N PRO A 63 -7.84 0.65 22.29
CA PRO A 63 -7.56 -0.69 21.79
C PRO A 63 -8.66 -1.72 22.09
N SER A 64 -9.65 -1.40 22.91
CA SER A 64 -10.82 -2.24 23.19
C SER A 64 -12.01 -1.98 22.24
N SER A 65 -11.98 -0.88 21.48
CA SER A 65 -13.12 -0.48 20.65
C SER A 65 -13.48 -1.52 19.56
N SER A 66 -14.78 -1.80 19.43
CA SER A 66 -15.36 -2.64 18.37
C SER A 66 -15.83 -1.76 17.21
N PRO A 67 -15.73 -2.21 15.95
CA PRO A 67 -16.15 -1.41 14.80
C PRO A 67 -17.68 -1.34 14.72
N LEU A 68 -18.37 -2.32 15.30
CA LEU A 68 -19.83 -2.50 15.19
C LEU A 68 -20.67 -1.41 15.85
N THR A 69 -20.16 -0.75 16.88
CA THR A 69 -20.84 0.43 17.46
C THR A 69 -20.91 1.60 16.48
N THR A 70 -20.10 1.59 15.41
CA THR A 70 -20.12 2.62 14.37
C THR A 70 -20.99 2.25 13.16
N PHE A 71 -21.23 0.97 12.89
CA PHE A 71 -21.93 0.53 11.67
C PHE A 71 -23.44 0.32 11.81
N THR A 72 -24.00 0.20 13.02
CA THR A 72 -25.45 -0.04 13.23
C THR A 72 -26.29 1.21 13.44
N SER A 73 -25.68 2.40 13.53
CA SER A 73 -26.42 3.64 13.75
C SER A 73 -26.51 4.44 12.46
N SER A 74 -27.69 4.38 11.86
CA SER A 74 -28.20 5.33 10.86
C SER A 74 -27.62 6.74 11.00
N SER A 75 -27.03 7.25 9.91
CA SER A 75 -26.86 8.68 9.64
C SER A 75 -26.21 9.56 10.72
N SER A 76 -25.20 9.07 11.44
CA SER A 76 -24.23 9.97 12.06
C SER A 76 -22.84 9.38 11.91
N LEU A 77 -22.00 10.04 11.10
CA LEU A 77 -20.56 9.85 11.18
C LEU A 77 -20.17 9.95 12.66
N PRO A 78 -19.36 9.02 13.19
CA PRO A 78 -18.84 9.19 14.54
C PRO A 78 -18.19 10.57 14.62
N PRO A 79 -18.34 11.32 15.73
CA PRO A 79 -17.65 12.59 15.88
C PRO A 79 -16.18 12.36 15.59
N PRO A 80 -15.48 13.27 14.89
CA PRO A 80 -14.06 13.12 14.63
C PRO A 80 -13.37 13.02 15.98
N SER A 81 -13.06 11.80 16.41
CA SER A 81 -12.20 11.62 17.56
C SER A 81 -10.89 12.26 17.12
N SER A 82 -10.39 13.21 17.90
CA SER A 82 -9.09 13.87 17.70
C SER A 82 -7.92 12.90 17.95
N SER A 83 -8.11 11.64 17.60
CA SER A 83 -7.20 10.54 17.75
C SER A 83 -6.14 10.67 16.66
N ILE A 84 -5.01 11.26 17.02
CA ILE A 84 -3.82 11.28 16.15
C ILE A 84 -3.32 9.83 16.01
N CYS A 85 -3.24 9.35 14.78
CA CYS A 85 -2.59 8.08 14.46
C CYS A 85 -1.32 8.33 13.67
N LEU A 86 -0.21 7.73 14.13
CA LEU A 86 1.08 7.85 13.49
C LEU A 86 1.56 6.49 13.02
N ILE A 87 2.09 6.42 11.81
CA ILE A 87 2.72 5.23 11.25
C ILE A 87 4.14 5.53 10.78
N ASP A 88 4.99 4.51 10.87
CA ASP A 88 6.25 4.45 10.13
C ASP A 88 6.03 3.63 8.86
N SER A 89 6.35 4.22 7.71
CA SER A 89 6.29 3.57 6.39
C SER A 89 7.59 3.77 5.61
N CYS A 90 8.70 3.99 6.31
CA CYS A 90 9.99 4.32 5.70
C CYS A 90 10.47 3.26 4.68
N HIS A 91 10.09 1.98 4.87
CA HIS A 91 10.43 0.88 3.97
C HIS A 91 9.80 1.00 2.59
N VAL A 92 8.65 1.69 2.48
CA VAL A 92 7.95 1.93 1.21
C VAL A 92 8.22 3.34 0.69
N THR A 93 8.19 4.35 1.56
CA THR A 93 8.22 5.77 1.14
C THR A 93 9.62 6.38 1.13
N GLY A 94 10.58 5.79 1.86
CA GLY A 94 11.91 6.37 2.07
C GLY A 94 11.95 7.54 3.06
N PHE A 95 10.81 7.99 3.60
CA PHE A 95 10.76 9.04 4.61
C PHE A 95 10.93 8.46 6.01
N THR A 96 11.87 9.00 6.79
CA THR A 96 12.16 8.57 8.16
C THR A 96 11.25 9.21 9.20
N ALA A 97 10.51 10.26 8.84
CA ALA A 97 9.56 10.92 9.71
C ALA A 97 8.25 10.12 9.77
N PRO A 98 7.64 9.93 10.97
CA PRO A 98 6.31 9.37 11.09
C PRO A 98 5.27 10.14 10.28
N LEU A 99 4.34 9.40 9.66
CA LEU A 99 3.24 9.96 8.89
C LEU A 99 1.97 9.99 9.74
N ASN A 100 1.22 11.09 9.68
CA ASN A 100 -0.12 11.13 10.22
C ASN A 100 -1.07 10.37 9.29
N VAL A 101 -1.97 9.59 9.89
CA VAL A 101 -2.96 8.79 9.15
C VAL A 101 -4.33 9.42 9.32
N GLU A 102 -5.04 9.55 8.21
CA GLU A 102 -6.42 10.03 8.14
C GLU A 102 -7.37 8.94 7.62
N ILE A 103 -8.68 9.16 7.81
CA ILE A 103 -9.70 8.26 7.27
C ILE A 103 -9.64 8.31 5.74
N ASN A 104 -9.76 7.14 5.10
CA ASN A 104 -9.56 6.90 3.67
C ASN A 104 -8.11 6.83 3.18
N ASP A 105 -7.12 7.11 4.03
CA ASP A 105 -5.73 6.86 3.66
C ASP A 105 -5.48 5.37 3.43
N THR A 106 -4.44 5.08 2.65
CA THR A 106 -3.95 3.72 2.47
C THR A 106 -2.70 3.51 3.30
N ILE A 107 -2.72 2.52 4.17
CA ILE A 107 -1.55 2.04 4.91
C ILE A 107 -0.93 0.89 4.12
N PRO A 108 0.31 1.02 3.63
CA PRO A 108 1.00 -0.05 2.94
C PRO A 108 1.28 -1.26 3.84
N ALA A 109 1.36 -2.45 3.24
CA ALA A 109 1.86 -3.64 3.91
C ALA A 109 3.26 -3.40 4.50
N GLY A 110 3.48 -3.86 5.72
CA GLY A 110 4.72 -3.68 6.49
C GLY A 110 4.83 -2.39 7.29
N SER A 111 3.93 -1.41 7.10
CA SER A 111 3.96 -0.16 7.87
C SER A 111 3.69 -0.40 9.36
N LEU A 112 4.47 0.21 10.24
CA LEU A 112 4.39 0.04 11.69
C LEU A 112 3.51 1.13 12.31
N VAL A 113 2.49 0.74 13.09
CA VAL A 113 1.69 1.69 13.87
C VAL A 113 2.48 2.12 15.09
N LEU A 114 2.80 3.42 15.17
CA LEU A 114 3.53 4.01 16.28
C LEU A 114 2.60 4.53 17.38
N LYS A 115 1.47 5.11 16.99
CA LYS A 115 0.50 5.72 17.91
C LYS A 115 -0.92 5.59 17.38
N GLY A 116 -1.87 5.43 18.29
CA GLY A 116 -3.29 5.27 17.96
C GLY A 116 -3.62 3.85 17.50
N VAL A 117 -4.89 3.61 17.24
CA VAL A 117 -5.42 2.33 16.79
C VAL A 117 -6.14 2.56 15.48
N VAL A 118 -5.78 1.75 14.48
CA VAL A 118 -6.35 1.83 13.14
C VAL A 118 -7.31 0.66 12.95
N ILE A 119 -8.49 0.96 12.43
CA ILE A 119 -9.38 -0.02 11.84
C ILE A 119 -9.47 0.28 10.35
N GLY A 120 -9.19 -0.71 9.52
CA GLY A 120 -9.26 -0.52 8.08
C GLY A 120 -9.67 -1.79 7.35
N GLN A 121 -10.01 -1.62 6.08
CA GLN A 121 -10.39 -2.69 5.17
C GLN A 121 -9.20 -3.09 4.30
N VAL A 122 -8.93 -4.38 4.21
CA VAL A 122 -7.87 -4.94 3.38
C VAL A 122 -8.21 -4.74 1.91
N THR A 123 -7.27 -4.15 1.17
CA THR A 123 -7.42 -3.82 -0.26
C THR A 123 -6.51 -4.66 -1.17
N ALA A 124 -5.35 -5.09 -0.69
CA ALA A 124 -4.46 -5.99 -1.41
C ALA A 124 -3.66 -6.86 -0.43
N VAL A 125 -3.34 -8.10 -0.83
CA VAL A 125 -2.62 -9.10 0.00
C VAL A 125 -1.48 -9.73 -0.79
N GLY A 126 -0.47 -10.25 -0.09
CA GLY A 126 0.66 -10.95 -0.71
C GLY A 126 1.35 -10.15 -1.83
N ARG A 127 1.38 -10.73 -3.03
CA ARG A 127 2.06 -10.17 -4.22
C ARG A 127 1.44 -8.87 -4.73
N ASP A 128 0.16 -8.65 -4.47
CA ASP A 128 -0.58 -7.50 -4.96
C ASP A 128 -0.39 -6.25 -4.09
N THR A 129 0.18 -6.42 -2.90
CA THR A 129 0.54 -5.29 -2.02
C THR A 129 1.59 -4.40 -2.68
N ILE A 130 1.69 -3.14 -2.25
CA ILE A 130 2.77 -2.23 -2.68
C ILE A 130 4.13 -2.91 -2.46
N MET A 131 4.34 -3.50 -1.27
CA MET A 131 5.59 -4.19 -0.96
C MET A 131 5.81 -5.44 -1.83
N GLY A 132 4.77 -6.25 -2.04
CA GLY A 132 4.81 -7.43 -2.91
C GLY A 132 5.22 -7.08 -4.34
N ARG A 133 4.65 -6.01 -4.90
CA ARG A 133 4.99 -5.52 -6.24
C ARG A 133 6.42 -4.98 -6.31
N LEU A 134 6.90 -4.28 -5.29
CA LEU A 134 8.28 -3.79 -5.24
C LEU A 134 9.30 -4.93 -5.23
N VAL A 135 9.02 -6.02 -4.52
CA VAL A 135 9.90 -7.21 -4.48
C VAL A 135 9.90 -7.91 -5.84
N ILE A 136 8.73 -8.15 -6.43
CA ILE A 136 8.61 -8.87 -7.71
C ILE A 136 9.23 -8.09 -8.86
N ASN A 137 8.99 -6.78 -8.93
CA ASN A 137 9.52 -5.94 -10.00
C ASN A 137 11.03 -5.74 -9.92
N ARG A 138 11.65 -6.03 -8.76
CA ARG A 138 13.11 -6.09 -8.60
C ARG A 138 13.71 -7.47 -8.88
N MET A 139 12.88 -8.52 -9.04
CA MET A 139 13.33 -9.90 -9.21
C MET A 139 13.56 -10.33 -10.67
N PHE A 140 13.25 -9.48 -11.66
CA PHE A 140 13.69 -9.70 -13.04
C PHE A 140 14.66 -8.58 -13.43
N PRO A 141 15.93 -8.89 -13.77
CA PRO A 141 16.71 -7.93 -14.52
C PRO A 141 15.92 -7.64 -15.80
N VAL A 142 15.55 -6.38 -15.99
CA VAL A 142 15.13 -5.90 -17.29
C VAL A 142 16.29 -6.24 -18.21
N GLU A 143 16.12 -7.24 -19.08
CA GLU A 143 17.02 -7.44 -20.20
C GLU A 143 16.94 -6.16 -21.03
N VAL A 144 17.85 -5.23 -20.74
CA VAL A 144 18.16 -4.16 -21.66
C VAL A 144 18.69 -4.89 -22.87
N LYS A 145 17.84 -5.13 -23.87
CA LYS A 145 18.29 -5.47 -25.22
C LYS A 145 19.21 -4.33 -25.62
N ARG A 146 20.51 -4.54 -25.41
CA ARG A 146 21.59 -3.69 -25.87
C ARG A 146 21.36 -3.64 -27.37
N GLY A 147 20.87 -2.49 -27.85
CA GLY A 147 20.50 -2.31 -29.24
C GLY A 147 21.64 -2.80 -30.11
N GLU A 148 21.29 -3.67 -31.05
CA GLU A 148 22.20 -4.20 -32.05
C GLU A 148 22.99 -3.05 -32.66
N GLU A 149 24.31 -3.22 -32.61
CA GLU A 149 25.29 -2.41 -33.32
C GLU A 149 24.90 -2.43 -34.81
N GLY A 150 24.42 -1.30 -35.31
CA GLY A 150 24.35 -1.03 -36.75
C GLY A 150 25.71 -0.54 -37.21
N GLU A 151 26.55 -1.46 -37.67
CA GLU A 151 27.76 -1.17 -38.42
C GLU A 151 27.46 -0.53 -39.80
N GLU A 152 28.35 0.39 -40.16
CA GLU A 152 28.87 0.74 -41.50
C GLU A 152 27.98 1.31 -42.61
N GLY A 153 28.53 2.38 -43.22
CA GLY A 153 28.17 2.82 -44.56
C GLY A 153 28.67 4.23 -44.89
N ASP A 154 29.99 4.42 -44.98
CA ASP A 154 30.62 5.55 -45.66
C ASP A 154 30.17 5.62 -47.13
N GLU A 155 29.78 6.79 -47.67
CA GLU A 155 30.16 7.22 -49.03
C GLU A 155 30.21 8.76 -49.12
N GLU A 156 31.36 9.23 -49.59
CA GLU A 156 31.76 10.61 -49.84
C GLU A 156 31.00 11.31 -50.98
N ALA A 157 31.19 12.64 -51.00
CA ALA A 157 31.34 13.51 -52.18
C ALA A 157 30.07 14.09 -52.83
N LEU A 158 29.89 15.41 -52.65
CA LEU A 158 30.09 16.36 -53.75
C LEU A 158 30.09 17.81 -53.27
N LEU A 159 31.29 18.36 -53.15
CA LEU A 159 31.56 19.81 -53.24
C LEU A 159 31.31 20.27 -54.69
N LYS A 160 30.54 21.35 -54.87
CA LYS A 160 30.74 22.29 -55.96
C LYS A 160 30.55 23.72 -55.44
N GLU A 161 31.67 24.44 -55.39
CA GLU A 161 31.72 25.91 -55.43
C GLU A 161 31.54 26.41 -56.88
N ASP A 162 31.64 27.74 -57.04
CA ASP A 162 31.39 28.64 -58.19
C ASP A 162 29.92 29.10 -58.30
N GLY A 163 29.56 30.39 -58.27
CA GLY A 163 30.31 31.61 -58.54
C GLY A 163 29.67 32.35 -59.73
N GLY A 164 29.23 33.60 -59.53
CA GLY A 164 29.16 34.61 -60.61
C GLY A 164 27.80 34.95 -61.27
N GLU A 165 27.28 36.12 -60.89
CA GLU A 165 27.01 37.29 -61.76
C GLU A 165 25.92 37.25 -62.87
N SER A 166 24.90 38.13 -62.73
CA SER A 166 24.33 39.01 -63.78
C SER A 166 23.17 39.84 -63.15
N ASP A 167 23.29 41.15 -62.94
CA ASP A 167 23.23 42.30 -63.87
C ASP A 167 21.80 42.66 -64.34
N LYS A 168 21.40 43.92 -64.04
CA LYS A 168 20.36 44.81 -64.62
C LYS A 168 18.95 44.23 -64.89
N GLY A 169 17.88 44.79 -64.35
CA GLY A 169 17.43 46.16 -64.56
C GLY A 169 16.50 46.24 -65.78
N LEU A 170 15.19 46.42 -65.54
CA LEU A 170 14.20 47.02 -66.43
C LEU A 170 12.98 47.46 -65.59
#